data_AF-A0A7J6XRF5-F1
#
_entry.id   AF-A0A7J6XRF5-F1
#
_cell.length_a   1.000
_cell.length_b   1.000
_cell.length_c   1.000
_cell.angle_alpha   90.00
_cell.angle_beta   90.00
_cell.angle_gamma   90.00
#
_symmetry.space_group_name_H-M   'P 1'
#
loop_
_entity.id
_entity.type
_entity.pdbx_description
1 polymer ?
#
loop_
_entity_poly.entity_id
_entity_poly.type
_entity_poly.pdbx_seq_one_letter_code
_entity_poly.pdbx_strand_id
1 'polypeptide(L)'
;MAEAASCLDSKAFFFRVSLPRETCHLFRCRVEDGTMEELTRLPMGYKASPEILQIVITSAIAGVTTVVHFLWAAPPLVRIDVWIGNIRIAGSRSDVTLWEAQVLCNADGRRATMGEDRESGATQYIFLGVQFDHTHQAVFLSDKFVRSVCAMPALNSLTIAEMEVMASRFLYAAVILGTHLCDYYFSIKAVRRRLSALNGGIVQEKSPANRSPAAVGLDERLRHMIENNPN
;
A
#
# COMPACT_ATOMS: atom_id res chain seq x y z
N MET A 1 -1.36 -22.58 -19.09
CA MET A 1 -1.40 -22.89 -17.64
C MET A 1 -2.19 -21.80 -16.96
N ALA A 2 -2.96 -22.11 -15.92
CA ALA A 2 -3.64 -21.09 -15.12
C ALA A 2 -2.61 -20.23 -14.38
N GLU A 3 -2.82 -18.91 -14.39
CA GLU A 3 -2.01 -17.97 -13.62
C GLU A 3 -2.32 -18.13 -12.13
N ALA A 4 -1.29 -18.04 -11.30
CA ALA A 4 -1.39 -18.10 -9.85
C ALA A 4 -0.50 -17.02 -9.25
N ALA A 5 -0.69 -16.73 -7.97
CA ALA A 5 0.24 -15.90 -7.23
C ALA A 5 0.49 -16.38 -5.80
N SER A 6 1.62 -15.94 -5.26
CA SER A 6 1.92 -15.99 -3.84
C SER A 6 2.03 -14.57 -3.28
N CYS A 7 1.34 -14.32 -2.17
CA CYS A 7 1.37 -13.06 -1.43
C CYS A 7 2.10 -13.27 -0.10
N LEU A 8 3.13 -12.45 0.15
CA LEU A 8 3.90 -12.47 1.39
C LEU A 8 3.89 -11.08 2.01
N ASP A 9 3.87 -11.02 3.34
CA ASP A 9 4.01 -9.78 4.10
C ASP A 9 5.24 -9.87 5.00
N SER A 10 6.13 -8.89 4.93
CA SER A 10 7.29 -8.82 5.82
C SER A 10 6.90 -8.14 7.13
N LYS A 11 6.92 -8.91 8.23
CA LYS A 11 6.68 -8.39 9.56
C LYS A 11 7.98 -7.90 10.20
N ALA A 12 7.91 -6.75 10.86
CA ALA A 12 8.94 -6.26 11.77
C ALA A 12 10.35 -6.07 11.16
N PHE A 13 10.47 -5.96 9.83
CA PHE A 13 11.78 -5.83 9.16
C PHE A 13 12.53 -4.56 9.56
N PHE A 14 11.82 -3.47 9.87
CA PHE A 14 12.43 -2.21 10.31
C PHE A 14 13.46 -2.42 11.42
N PHE A 15 13.20 -3.31 12.38
CA PHE A 15 14.11 -3.57 13.50
C PHE A 15 15.40 -4.33 13.14
N ARG A 16 15.56 -4.77 11.88
CA ARG A 16 16.80 -5.37 11.39
C ARG A 16 17.78 -4.34 10.83
N VAL A 17 17.32 -3.14 10.49
CA VAL A 17 18.19 -2.08 9.95
C VAL A 17 18.78 -1.28 11.12
N SER A 18 20.11 -1.31 11.23
CA SER A 18 20.84 -0.50 12.21
C SER A 18 20.79 0.98 11.86
N LEU A 19 20.60 1.84 12.85
CA LEU A 19 20.85 3.27 12.67
C LEU A 19 22.35 3.56 12.80
N PRO A 20 22.89 4.54 12.04
CA PRO A 20 24.22 5.10 12.30
C PRO A 20 24.28 5.61 13.74
N ARG A 21 25.33 5.25 14.48
CA ARG A 21 25.47 5.57 15.91
C ARG A 21 25.39 7.08 16.16
N GLU A 22 25.90 7.85 15.21
CA GLU A 22 25.94 9.31 15.22
C GLU A 22 24.54 9.92 15.14
N THR A 23 23.52 9.16 14.73
CA THR A 23 22.15 9.63 14.54
C THR A 23 21.15 9.07 15.55
N CYS A 24 21.54 8.06 16.36
CA CYS A 24 20.65 7.44 17.36
C CYS A 24 20.08 8.46 18.35
N HIS A 25 20.85 9.50 18.68
CA HIS A 25 20.43 10.57 19.57
C HIS A 25 19.21 11.37 19.07
N LEU A 26 18.88 11.30 17.77
CA LEU A 26 17.68 11.91 17.19
C LEU A 26 16.41 11.11 17.49
N PHE A 27 16.55 9.85 17.89
CA PHE A 27 15.45 8.91 18.14
C PHE A 27 15.40 8.51 19.62
N ARG A 28 15.13 9.50 20.46
CA ARG A 28 15.03 9.35 21.92
C ARG A 28 13.58 9.34 22.38
N CYS A 29 13.23 8.45 23.30
CA CYS A 29 11.92 8.43 23.95
C CYS A 29 12.05 8.15 25.45
N ARG A 30 11.22 8.80 26.27
CA ARG A 30 11.16 8.49 27.70
C ARG A 30 10.27 7.29 27.89
N VAL A 31 10.76 6.30 28.61
CA VAL A 31 9.93 5.16 29.05
C VAL A 31 9.20 5.53 30.35
N GLU A 32 8.30 4.68 30.82
CA GLU A 32 7.34 5.01 31.90
C GLU A 32 7.99 5.48 33.21
N ASP A 33 9.18 4.98 33.54
CA ASP A 33 9.93 5.36 34.73
C ASP A 33 10.69 6.70 34.60
N GLY A 34 10.60 7.35 33.43
CA GLY A 34 11.28 8.59 33.11
C GLY A 34 12.68 8.43 32.53
N THR A 35 13.20 7.20 32.41
CA THR A 35 14.50 6.89 31.80
C THR A 35 14.49 7.26 30.32
N MET A 36 15.61 7.84 29.87
CA MET A 36 15.79 8.25 28.48
C MET A 36 16.45 7.13 27.69
N GLU A 37 15.71 6.55 26.74
CA GLU A 37 16.19 5.47 25.87
C GLU A 37 16.46 5.99 24.46
N GLU A 38 17.46 5.40 23.79
CA GLU A 38 17.78 5.67 22.39
C GLU A 38 17.49 4.46 21.51
N LEU A 39 16.82 4.68 20.38
CA LEU A 39 16.63 3.62 19.41
C LEU A 39 17.92 3.36 18.63
N THR A 40 18.33 2.10 18.54
CA THR A 40 19.50 1.64 17.78
C THR A 40 19.14 1.02 16.42
N ARG A 41 17.83 0.91 16.16
CA ARG A 41 17.25 0.32 14.96
C ARG A 41 16.24 1.28 14.35
N LEU A 42 16.02 1.14 13.05
CA LEU A 42 15.10 1.97 12.29
C LEU A 42 13.68 1.91 12.90
N PRO A 43 13.14 3.04 13.40
CA PRO A 43 11.83 3.04 14.03
C PRO A 43 10.69 2.89 13.02
N MET A 44 9.64 2.22 13.47
CA MET A 44 8.35 2.27 12.80
C MET A 44 7.74 3.67 12.98
N GLY A 45 7.26 4.27 11.89
CA GLY A 45 6.71 5.63 11.90
C GLY A 45 7.68 6.74 11.50
N TYR A 46 8.97 6.45 11.32
CA TYR A 46 9.88 7.39 10.67
C TYR A 46 9.66 7.42 9.16
N LYS A 47 9.64 8.62 8.59
CA LYS A 47 9.20 8.86 7.20
C LYS A 47 10.02 8.09 6.16
N ALA A 48 11.32 7.95 6.34
CA ALA A 48 12.17 7.22 5.40
C ALA A 48 12.18 5.70 5.63
N SER A 49 11.60 5.21 6.74
CA SER A 49 11.62 3.79 7.04
C SER A 49 10.99 2.94 5.93
N PRO A 50 9.79 3.27 5.40
CA PRO A 50 9.18 2.52 4.30
C PRO A 50 10.02 2.52 3.02
N GLU A 51 10.74 3.61 2.72
CA GLU A 51 11.60 3.73 1.54
C GLU A 51 12.82 2.80 1.64
N ILE A 52 13.47 2.78 2.81
CA ILE A 52 14.57 1.85 3.10
C ILE A 52 14.07 0.40 3.00
N LEU A 53 12.90 0.12 3.57
CA LEU A 53 12.28 -1.20 3.51
C LEU A 53 11.98 -1.63 2.07
N GLN A 54 11.41 -0.74 1.26
CA GLN A 54 11.14 -0.98 -0.15
C GLN A 54 12.43 -1.40 -0.87
N ILE A 55 13.54 -0.66 -0.69
CA ILE A 55 14.82 -0.97 -1.33
C ILE A 55 15.31 -2.35 -0.93
N VAL A 56 15.31 -2.64 0.37
CA VAL A 56 15.83 -3.92 0.89
C VAL A 56 14.98 -5.10 0.43
N ILE A 57 13.65 -4.99 0.50
CA ILE A 57 12.78 -6.08 0.05
C ILE A 57 12.91 -6.28 -1.45
N THR A 58 12.85 -5.20 -2.24
CA THR A 58 12.94 -5.27 -3.71
C THR A 58 14.25 -5.91 -4.18
N SER A 59 15.38 -5.53 -3.57
CA SER A 59 16.72 -5.94 -4.04
C SER A 59 17.25 -7.21 -3.36
N ALA A 60 17.03 -7.37 -2.06
CA ALA A 60 17.71 -8.41 -1.29
C ALA A 60 16.80 -9.61 -1.00
N ILE A 61 15.48 -9.47 -1.11
CA ILE A 61 14.51 -10.51 -0.76
C ILE A 61 13.73 -10.98 -1.99
N ALA A 62 13.03 -10.07 -2.64
CA ALA A 62 12.12 -10.35 -3.75
C ALA A 62 12.85 -10.62 -5.08
N GLY A 63 14.03 -10.03 -5.29
CA GLY A 63 14.84 -10.24 -6.51
C GLY A 63 14.19 -9.63 -7.75
N VAL A 64 13.71 -8.38 -7.65
CA VAL A 64 13.01 -7.70 -8.75
C VAL A 64 13.97 -7.44 -9.92
N THR A 65 13.59 -7.93 -11.10
CA THR A 65 14.42 -8.01 -12.31
C THR A 65 14.99 -6.67 -12.79
N THR A 66 14.29 -5.56 -12.52
CA THR A 66 14.75 -4.22 -12.90
C THR A 66 15.74 -3.60 -11.92
N VAL A 67 15.93 -4.19 -10.74
CA VAL A 67 16.74 -3.64 -9.65
C VAL A 67 17.98 -4.47 -9.39
N VAL A 68 17.89 -5.79 -9.53
CA VAL A 68 19.00 -6.71 -9.22
C VAL A 68 19.69 -7.22 -10.47
N HIS A 69 20.93 -7.67 -10.30
CA HIS A 69 21.66 -8.36 -11.36
C HIS A 69 20.96 -9.68 -11.75
N PHE A 70 21.03 -10.07 -13.02
CA PHE A 70 20.27 -11.19 -13.58
C PHE A 70 20.45 -12.53 -12.83
N LEU A 71 21.61 -12.75 -12.21
CA LEU A 71 21.92 -13.95 -11.42
C LEU A 71 21.11 -14.07 -10.11
N TRP A 72 20.58 -12.96 -9.62
CA TRP A 72 19.74 -12.90 -8.41
C TRP A 72 18.30 -12.48 -8.73
N ALA A 73 18.01 -12.28 -10.01
CA ALA A 73 16.72 -11.84 -10.48
C ALA A 73 15.75 -13.01 -10.61
N ALA A 74 14.47 -12.72 -10.41
CA ALA A 74 13.40 -13.65 -10.71
C ALA A 74 13.44 -14.09 -12.19
N PRO A 75 12.95 -15.31 -12.51
CA PRO A 75 12.78 -15.72 -13.89
C PRO A 75 11.96 -14.68 -14.67
N PRO A 76 12.28 -14.40 -15.95
CA PRO A 76 11.59 -13.36 -16.72
C PRO A 76 10.07 -13.51 -16.85
N LEU A 77 9.54 -14.73 -16.65
CA LEU A 77 8.11 -15.03 -16.70
C LEU A 77 7.39 -14.78 -15.37
N VAL A 78 8.13 -14.57 -14.27
CA VAL A 78 7.59 -14.26 -12.95
C VAL A 78 7.47 -12.75 -12.81
N ARG A 79 6.26 -12.29 -12.48
CA ARG A 79 5.99 -10.89 -12.16
C ARG A 79 6.10 -10.70 -10.66
N ILE A 80 6.85 -9.68 -10.24
CA ILE A 80 7.06 -9.37 -8.83
C ILE A 80 6.67 -7.94 -8.58
N ASP A 81 5.73 -7.76 -7.66
CA ASP A 81 5.31 -6.46 -7.16
C ASP A 81 5.64 -6.36 -5.68
N VAL A 82 6.36 -5.30 -5.31
CA VAL A 82 6.73 -5.02 -3.92
C VAL A 82 6.15 -3.69 -3.51
N TRP A 83 5.45 -3.66 -2.39
CA TRP A 83 4.97 -2.43 -1.76
C TRP A 83 5.21 -2.44 -0.26
N ILE A 84 6.23 -1.69 0.15
CA ILE A 84 6.74 -1.61 1.52
C ILE A 84 7.07 -3.04 1.97
N GLY A 85 6.26 -3.63 2.86
CA GLY A 85 6.44 -4.99 3.37
C GLY A 85 5.79 -6.09 2.51
N ASN A 86 4.88 -5.72 1.61
CA ASN A 86 4.07 -6.68 0.86
C ASN A 86 4.77 -7.09 -0.43
N ILE A 87 4.76 -8.38 -0.74
CA ILE A 87 5.35 -8.96 -1.95
C ILE A 87 4.27 -9.79 -2.63
N ARG A 88 4.06 -9.56 -3.93
CA ARG A 88 3.26 -10.42 -4.80
C ARG A 88 4.17 -11.06 -5.85
N ILE A 89 4.07 -12.37 -6.00
CA ILE A 89 4.78 -13.16 -7.01
C ILE A 89 3.71 -13.79 -7.89
N ALA A 90 3.58 -13.38 -9.15
CA ALA A 90 2.55 -13.87 -10.07
C ALA A 90 3.16 -14.52 -11.32
N GLY A 91 2.52 -15.56 -11.84
CA GLY A 91 2.99 -16.28 -13.01
C GLY A 91 2.42 -17.70 -13.11
N SER A 92 3.16 -18.61 -13.74
CA SER A 92 2.79 -20.03 -13.72
C SER A 92 2.91 -20.58 -12.30
N ARG A 93 2.05 -21.52 -11.91
CA ARG A 93 2.06 -22.09 -10.55
C ARG A 93 3.42 -22.67 -10.17
N SER A 94 4.11 -23.35 -11.10
CA SER A 94 5.45 -23.90 -10.85
C SER A 94 6.48 -22.80 -10.61
N ASP A 95 6.47 -21.74 -11.42
CA ASP A 95 7.45 -20.65 -11.29
C ASP A 95 7.19 -19.83 -10.02
N VAL A 96 5.93 -19.61 -9.68
CA VAL A 96 5.50 -18.92 -8.45
C VAL A 96 5.96 -19.70 -7.22
N THR A 97 5.69 -21.02 -7.15
CA THR A 97 6.13 -21.84 -6.01
C THR A 97 7.65 -21.88 -5.89
N LEU A 98 8.37 -22.01 -7.02
CA LEU A 98 9.83 -21.99 -7.02
C LEU A 98 10.37 -20.66 -6.49
N TRP A 99 9.84 -19.54 -6.99
CA TRP A 99 10.34 -18.24 -6.58
C TRP A 99 9.91 -17.83 -5.18
N GLU A 100 8.72 -18.24 -4.72
CA GLU A 100 8.30 -18.08 -3.33
C GLU A 100 9.30 -18.74 -2.38
N ALA A 101 9.72 -19.98 -2.67
CA ALA A 101 10.74 -20.66 -1.87
C ALA A 101 12.07 -19.89 -1.85
N GLN A 102 12.47 -19.30 -2.99
CA GLN A 102 13.67 -18.46 -3.06
C GLN A 102 13.51 -17.18 -2.23
N VAL A 103 12.34 -16.52 -2.27
CA VAL A 103 12.04 -15.32 -1.48
C VAL A 103 12.08 -15.63 0.02
N LEU A 104 11.54 -16.77 0.43
CA LEU A 104 11.60 -17.24 1.83
C LEU A 104 13.04 -17.55 2.26
N CYS A 105 13.83 -18.20 1.42
CA CYS A 105 15.25 -18.46 1.69
C CYS A 105 16.04 -17.16 1.80
N ASN A 106 15.80 -16.21 0.90
CA ASN A 106 16.42 -14.89 0.96
C ASN A 106 16.04 -14.17 2.25
N ALA A 107 14.75 -14.18 2.61
CA ALA A 107 14.24 -13.58 3.84
C ALA A 107 14.93 -14.15 5.09
N ASP A 108 15.01 -15.48 5.20
CA ASP A 108 15.69 -16.16 6.31
C ASP A 108 17.18 -15.79 6.38
N GLY A 109 17.86 -15.75 5.23
CA GLY A 109 19.25 -15.29 5.13
C GLY A 109 19.47 -13.84 5.57
N ARG A 110 18.45 -12.98 5.47
CA ARG A 110 18.46 -11.59 6.01
C ARG A 110 17.86 -11.50 7.42
N ARG A 111 17.49 -12.61 8.04
CA ARG A 111 16.77 -12.69 9.32
C ARG A 111 15.48 -11.88 9.31
N ALA A 112 14.84 -11.80 8.14
CA ALA A 112 13.55 -11.18 7.93
C ALA A 112 12.43 -12.14 8.35
N THR A 113 11.46 -11.64 9.11
CA THR A 113 10.27 -12.43 9.46
C THR A 113 9.19 -12.20 8.41
N MET A 114 8.64 -13.29 7.89
CA MET A 114 7.47 -13.27 7.01
C MET A 114 6.20 -13.55 7.81
N GLY A 115 5.10 -12.94 7.42
CA GLY A 115 3.78 -13.14 8.00
C GLY A 115 3.27 -14.56 7.79
N GLU A 116 2.46 -15.02 8.75
CA GLU A 116 1.88 -16.37 8.77
C GLU A 116 0.71 -16.51 7.78
N ASP A 117 -0.06 -15.44 7.58
CA ASP A 117 -1.22 -15.36 6.68
C ASP A 117 -0.78 -15.15 5.21
N ARG A 118 0.07 -16.05 4.70
CA ARG A 118 0.51 -16.02 3.30
C ARG A 118 -0.44 -16.82 2.41
N GLU A 119 -0.75 -16.27 1.25
CA GLU A 119 -1.43 -17.01 0.18
C GLU A 119 -0.33 -17.59 -0.72
N SER A 120 -0.31 -18.91 -0.94
CA SER A 120 0.74 -19.58 -1.72
C SER A 120 0.15 -20.27 -2.94
N GLY A 121 0.60 -19.86 -4.14
CA GLY A 121 0.16 -20.42 -5.42
C GLY A 121 -1.36 -20.37 -5.64
N ALA A 122 -2.02 -19.33 -5.12
CA ALA A 122 -3.46 -19.16 -5.18
C ALA A 122 -3.91 -18.53 -6.50
N THR A 123 -5.08 -18.97 -7.01
CA THR A 123 -5.73 -18.34 -8.18
C THR A 123 -6.65 -17.19 -7.77
N GLN A 124 -7.04 -17.13 -6.50
CA GLN A 124 -7.77 -16.03 -5.90
C GLN A 124 -7.00 -15.54 -4.67
N TYR A 125 -6.76 -14.23 -4.58
CA TYR A 125 -5.96 -13.65 -3.50
C TYR A 125 -6.21 -12.15 -3.35
N ILE A 126 -5.83 -11.58 -2.20
CA ILE A 126 -5.91 -10.15 -1.96
C ILE A 126 -4.52 -9.54 -1.87
N PHE A 127 -4.23 -8.56 -2.72
CA PHE A 127 -3.00 -7.78 -2.65
C PHE A 127 -3.31 -6.29 -2.63
N LEU A 128 -2.82 -5.58 -1.60
CA LEU A 128 -3.02 -4.13 -1.42
C LEU A 128 -4.50 -3.68 -1.50
N GLY A 129 -5.42 -4.51 -0.98
CA GLY A 129 -6.85 -4.19 -1.01
C GLY A 129 -7.54 -4.45 -2.35
N VAL A 130 -6.86 -5.14 -3.27
CA VAL A 130 -7.40 -5.60 -4.56
C VAL A 130 -7.54 -7.11 -4.51
N GLN A 131 -8.72 -7.61 -4.87
CA GLN A 131 -8.98 -9.03 -5.02
C GLN A 131 -8.72 -9.44 -6.47
N PHE A 132 -7.80 -10.37 -6.68
CA PHE A 132 -7.50 -10.95 -7.97
C PHE A 132 -8.22 -12.29 -8.09
N ASP A 133 -8.87 -12.53 -9.22
CA ASP A 133 -9.44 -13.83 -9.58
C ASP A 133 -8.95 -14.25 -10.96
N HIS A 134 -7.90 -15.06 -10.97
CA HIS A 134 -7.31 -15.60 -12.20
C HIS A 134 -8.17 -16.69 -12.86
N THR A 135 -9.14 -17.25 -12.13
CA THR A 135 -10.07 -18.24 -12.68
C THR A 135 -11.05 -17.55 -13.63
N HIS A 136 -11.57 -16.40 -13.22
CA HIS A 136 -12.51 -15.60 -14.01
C HIS A 136 -11.86 -14.43 -14.77
N GLN A 137 -10.53 -14.28 -14.67
CA GLN A 137 -9.77 -13.17 -15.25
C GLN A 137 -10.31 -11.80 -14.82
N ALA A 138 -10.68 -11.68 -13.54
CA ALA A 138 -11.34 -10.51 -12.98
C ALA A 138 -10.54 -9.92 -11.82
N VAL A 139 -10.75 -8.63 -11.58
CA VAL A 139 -10.11 -7.88 -10.50
C VAL A 139 -11.17 -7.02 -9.83
N PHE A 140 -11.23 -7.07 -8.50
CA PHE A 140 -12.22 -6.37 -7.68
C PHE A 140 -11.55 -5.62 -6.53
N LEU A 141 -12.32 -4.76 -5.87
CA LEU A 141 -11.92 -4.15 -4.61
C LEU A 141 -12.21 -5.12 -3.48
N SER A 142 -11.26 -5.34 -2.58
CA SER A 142 -11.50 -6.26 -1.47
C SER A 142 -12.61 -5.75 -0.55
N ASP A 143 -13.35 -6.68 0.06
CA ASP A 143 -14.34 -6.41 1.11
C ASP A 143 -13.85 -5.39 2.15
N LYS A 144 -12.60 -5.55 2.59
CA LYS A 144 -11.98 -4.65 3.58
C LYS A 144 -11.84 -3.23 3.05
N PHE A 145 -11.47 -3.07 1.77
CA PHE A 145 -11.38 -1.78 1.14
C PHE A 145 -12.76 -1.13 0.99
N VAL A 146 -13.75 -1.89 0.48
CA VAL A 146 -15.13 -1.42 0.31
C VAL A 146 -15.70 -0.93 1.65
N ARG A 147 -15.61 -1.75 2.71
CA ARG A 147 -16.05 -1.36 4.06
C ARG A 147 -15.35 -0.10 4.56
N SER A 148 -14.07 0.06 4.26
CA SER A 148 -13.32 1.26 4.64
C SER A 148 -13.86 2.53 3.97
N VAL A 149 -14.30 2.43 2.71
CA VAL A 149 -14.93 3.53 1.98
C VAL A 149 -16.34 3.80 2.51
N CYS A 150 -17.15 2.76 2.75
CA CYS A 150 -18.50 2.89 3.29
C CYS A 150 -18.53 3.55 4.68
N ALA A 151 -17.51 3.29 5.51
CA ALA A 151 -17.40 3.88 6.84
C ALA A 151 -17.02 5.38 6.84
N MET A 152 -16.73 5.98 5.68
CA MET A 152 -16.35 7.38 5.61
C MET A 152 -17.53 8.32 5.85
N PRO A 153 -17.31 9.48 6.52
CA PRO A 153 -18.37 10.46 6.75
C PRO A 153 -19.03 10.95 5.45
N ALA A 154 -20.18 11.60 5.61
CA ALA A 154 -20.90 12.20 4.50
C ALA A 154 -20.01 13.22 3.77
N LEU A 155 -20.04 13.16 2.44
CA LEU A 155 -19.15 13.92 1.57
C LEU A 155 -19.29 15.45 1.70
N ASN A 156 -20.45 15.91 2.14
CA ASN A 156 -20.78 17.31 2.36
C ASN A 156 -20.25 17.87 3.69
N SER A 157 -19.79 17.02 4.61
CA SER A 157 -19.34 17.42 5.95
C SER A 157 -17.88 17.05 6.26
N LEU A 158 -17.08 16.73 5.25
CA LEU A 158 -15.68 16.35 5.44
C LEU A 158 -14.82 17.53 5.90
N THR A 159 -13.85 17.25 6.77
CA THR A 159 -12.66 18.08 6.96
C THR A 159 -11.71 17.97 5.76
N ILE A 160 -10.71 18.85 5.67
CA ILE A 160 -9.70 18.78 4.61
C ILE A 160 -8.89 17.48 4.68
N ALA A 161 -8.52 17.02 5.88
CA ALA A 161 -7.81 15.76 6.06
C ALA A 161 -8.66 14.56 5.61
N GLU A 162 -9.93 14.50 5.99
CA GLU A 162 -10.82 13.41 5.57
C GLU A 162 -11.07 13.43 4.06
N MET A 163 -11.19 14.63 3.47
CA MET A 163 -11.29 14.81 2.03
C MET A 163 -10.05 14.28 1.30
N GLU A 164 -8.85 14.49 1.82
CA GLU A 164 -7.61 13.96 1.25
C GLU A 164 -7.59 12.43 1.24
N VAL A 165 -7.90 11.82 2.39
CA VAL A 165 -7.94 10.36 2.54
C VAL A 165 -8.96 9.77 1.56
N MET A 166 -10.15 10.37 1.47
CA MET A 166 -11.19 9.93 0.57
C MET A 166 -10.80 10.08 -0.90
N ALA A 167 -10.29 11.23 -1.31
CA ALA A 167 -9.87 11.45 -2.70
C ALA A 167 -8.81 10.44 -3.12
N SER A 168 -7.89 10.10 -2.22
CA SER A 168 -6.86 9.08 -2.45
C SER A 168 -7.48 7.69 -2.66
N ARG A 169 -8.46 7.30 -1.84
CA ARG A 169 -9.18 6.01 -2.00
C ARG A 169 -10.00 5.95 -3.27
N PHE A 170 -10.67 7.05 -3.63
CA PHE A 170 -11.44 7.14 -4.87
C PHE A 170 -10.56 7.04 -6.11
N LEU A 171 -9.40 7.69 -6.10
CA LEU A 171 -8.43 7.57 -7.18
C LEU A 171 -7.95 6.11 -7.31
N TYR A 172 -7.64 5.47 -6.20
CA TYR A 172 -7.26 4.05 -6.18
C TYR A 172 -8.37 3.16 -6.73
N ALA A 173 -9.59 3.32 -6.22
CA ALA A 173 -10.75 2.55 -6.64
C ALA A 173 -11.07 2.73 -8.13
N ALA A 174 -11.03 3.96 -8.64
CA ALA A 174 -11.31 4.25 -10.04
C ALA A 174 -10.36 3.51 -10.99
N VAL A 175 -9.07 3.38 -10.64
CA VAL A 175 -8.10 2.61 -11.43
C VAL A 175 -8.47 1.14 -11.49
N ILE A 176 -8.86 0.54 -10.36
CA ILE A 176 -9.24 -0.87 -10.29
C ILE A 176 -10.55 -1.14 -11.03
N LEU A 177 -11.53 -0.26 -10.90
CA LEU A 177 -12.84 -0.37 -11.55
C LEU A 177 -12.80 -0.01 -13.05
N GLY A 178 -11.67 0.46 -13.56
CA GLY A 178 -11.57 0.94 -14.95
C GLY A 178 -12.37 2.21 -15.22
N THR A 179 -12.70 2.99 -14.18
CA THR A 179 -13.47 4.22 -14.31
C THR A 179 -12.59 5.36 -14.82
N HIS A 180 -13.09 6.10 -15.81
CA HIS A 180 -12.32 7.17 -16.44
C HIS A 180 -12.19 8.40 -15.51
N LEU A 181 -10.96 8.74 -15.13
CA LEU A 181 -10.70 9.84 -14.19
C LEU A 181 -11.15 11.23 -14.69
N CYS A 182 -11.26 11.43 -16.01
CA CYS A 182 -11.73 12.72 -16.53
C CYS A 182 -13.19 13.02 -16.15
N ASP A 183 -13.99 11.99 -15.88
CA ASP A 183 -15.38 12.15 -15.42
C ASP A 183 -15.43 12.83 -14.04
N TYR A 184 -14.33 12.76 -13.28
CA TYR A 184 -14.14 13.35 -11.96
C TYR A 184 -13.23 14.58 -11.97
N TYR A 185 -12.94 15.16 -13.15
CA TYR A 185 -12.01 16.30 -13.27
C TYR A 185 -12.37 17.45 -12.32
N PHE A 186 -13.66 17.81 -12.22
CA PHE A 186 -14.12 18.88 -11.33
C PHE A 186 -13.89 18.55 -9.86
N SER A 187 -14.16 17.31 -9.46
CA SER A 187 -13.90 16.81 -8.10
C SER A 187 -12.41 16.86 -7.76
N ILE A 188 -11.56 16.31 -8.63
CA ILE A 188 -10.09 16.32 -8.47
C ILE A 188 -9.57 17.76 -8.37
N LYS A 189 -10.08 18.66 -9.22
CA LYS A 189 -9.71 20.08 -9.20
C LYS A 189 -10.13 20.78 -7.90
N ALA A 190 -11.31 20.45 -7.36
CA ALA A 190 -11.78 20.98 -6.09
C ALA A 190 -10.90 20.52 -4.92
N VAL A 191 -10.58 19.22 -4.86
CA VAL A 191 -9.66 18.65 -3.86
C VAL A 191 -8.30 19.33 -3.94
N ARG A 192 -7.70 19.40 -5.15
CA ARG A 192 -6.40 20.04 -5.37
C ARG A 192 -6.35 21.48 -4.85
N ARG A 193 -7.40 22.27 -5.07
CA ARG A 193 -7.47 23.66 -4.59
C ARG A 193 -7.42 23.74 -3.07
N ARG A 194 -8.13 22.85 -2.37
CA ARG A 194 -8.15 22.83 -0.88
C ARG A 194 -6.82 22.34 -0.31
N LEU A 195 -6.21 21.31 -0.90
CA LEU A 195 -4.88 20.85 -0.50
C LEU A 195 -3.80 21.91 -0.76
N SER A 196 -3.89 22.64 -1.87
CA SER A 196 -2.99 23.77 -2.13
C SER A 196 -3.16 24.89 -1.11
N ALA A 197 -4.39 25.16 -0.67
CA ALA A 197 -4.64 26.15 0.38
C ALA A 197 -4.09 25.69 1.74
N LEU A 198 -4.18 24.39 2.05
CA LEU A 198 -3.58 23.79 3.24
C LEU A 198 -2.06 23.95 3.22
N ASN A 199 -1.40 23.58 2.11
CA ASN A 199 0.05 23.71 1.94
C ASN A 199 0.52 25.18 1.97
N GLY A 200 -0.33 26.12 1.58
CA GLY A 200 -0.08 27.56 1.69
C GLY A 200 -0.38 28.16 3.08
N GLY A 201 -0.83 27.34 4.05
CA GLY A 201 -1.16 27.79 5.40
C GLY A 201 -2.46 28.61 5.53
N ILE A 202 -3.31 28.62 4.48
CA ILE A 202 -4.55 29.41 4.43
C ILE A 202 -5.67 28.73 5.23
N VAL A 203 -5.64 27.40 5.26
CA VAL A 203 -6.62 26.55 5.95
C VAL A 203 -5.88 25.48 6.76
N GLN A 204 -6.55 24.88 7.73
CA GLN A 204 -6.01 23.81 8.56
C GLN A 204 -6.64 22.46 8.19
N GLU A 205 -6.00 21.35 8.56
CA GLU A 205 -6.49 19.99 8.32
C GLU A 205 -7.94 19.78 8.80
N LYS A 206 -8.27 20.34 9.97
CA LYS A 206 -9.60 20.28 10.59
C LYS A 206 -10.61 21.28 10.02
N SER A 207 -10.19 22.14 9.09
CA SER A 207 -11.11 23.07 8.43
C SER A 207 -12.12 22.28 7.59
N PRO A 208 -13.36 22.77 7.45
CA PRO A 208 -14.35 22.10 6.61
C PRO A 208 -13.92 22.15 5.14
N ALA A 209 -14.14 21.07 4.38
CA ALA A 209 -13.72 20.95 2.99
C ALA A 209 -14.50 21.89 2.05
N ASN A 210 -15.75 22.27 2.40
CA ASN A 210 -16.61 23.22 1.67
C ASN A 210 -16.63 22.96 0.15
N ARG A 211 -16.92 21.71 -0.24
CA ARG A 211 -16.98 21.31 -1.65
C ARG A 211 -18.29 21.75 -2.28
N SER A 212 -18.25 22.11 -3.57
CA SER A 212 -19.46 22.44 -4.34
C SER A 212 -20.39 21.22 -4.44
N PRO A 213 -21.72 21.41 -4.43
CA PRO A 213 -22.69 20.31 -4.56
C PRO A 213 -22.47 19.40 -5.77
N ALA A 214 -22.08 19.96 -6.93
CA ALA A 214 -21.78 19.18 -8.13
C ALA A 214 -20.61 18.20 -7.93
N ALA A 215 -19.55 18.64 -7.26
CA ALA A 215 -18.39 17.80 -6.94
C ALA A 215 -18.70 16.76 -5.85
N VAL A 216 -19.70 17.00 -5.00
CA VAL A 216 -20.19 16.03 -4.02
C VAL A 216 -21.01 14.93 -4.72
N GLY A 217 -21.88 15.31 -5.66
CA GLY A 217 -22.70 14.34 -6.39
C GLY A 217 -21.89 13.36 -7.25
N LEU A 218 -20.80 13.81 -7.87
CA LEU A 218 -19.89 12.93 -8.60
C LEU A 218 -19.22 11.91 -7.67
N ASP A 219 -18.74 12.38 -6.53
CA ASP A 219 -18.07 11.53 -5.54
C ASP A 219 -19.03 10.52 -4.91
N GLU A 220 -20.30 10.89 -4.70
CA GLU A 220 -21.34 9.98 -4.19
C GLU A 220 -21.65 8.87 -5.20
N ARG A 221 -21.70 9.23 -6.50
CA ARG A 221 -21.85 8.23 -7.56
C ARG A 221 -20.71 7.22 -7.55
N LEU A 222 -19.47 7.66 -7.35
CA LEU A 222 -18.32 6.75 -7.26
C LEU A 222 -18.38 5.90 -5.99
N ARG A 223 -18.77 6.46 -4.85
CA ARG A 223 -19.01 5.71 -3.61
C ARG A 223 -20.02 4.58 -3.84
N HIS A 224 -21.15 4.89 -4.47
CA HIS A 224 -22.14 3.89 -4.82
C HIS A 224 -21.64 2.85 -5.82
N MET A 225 -20.79 3.21 -6.78
CA MET A 225 -20.17 2.22 -7.67
C MET A 225 -19.25 1.27 -6.90
N ILE A 226 -18.50 1.78 -5.91
CA ILE A 226 -17.64 0.95 -5.04
C ILE A 226 -18.48 0.03 -4.15
N GLU A 227 -19.59 0.53 -3.61
CA GLU A 227 -20.52 -0.23 -2.77
C GLU A 227 -21.23 -1.36 -3.52
N ASN A 228 -21.62 -1.10 -4.77
CA ASN A 228 -22.43 -2.02 -5.57
C ASN A 228 -21.59 -2.91 -6.49
N ASN A 229 -20.26 -2.85 -6.43
CA ASN A 229 -19.42 -3.73 -7.24
C ASN A 229 -19.43 -5.14 -6.63
N PRO A 230 -20.02 -6.16 -7.30
CA PRO A 230 -20.01 -7.51 -6.78
C PRO A 230 -18.58 -8.07 -6.81
N ASN A 231 -18.15 -8.68 -5.70
CA ASN A 231 -16.99 -9.57 -5.65
C ASN A 231 -17.29 -10.93 -6.27
#